data_AF-A0A1M7CS70-F1
#
_entry.id   AF-A0A1M7CS70-F1
#
_cell.length_a   1.000
_cell.length_b   1.000
_cell.length_c   1.000
_cell.angle_alpha   90.00
_cell.angle_beta   90.00
_cell.angle_gamma   90.00
#
_symmetry.space_group_name_H-M   'P 1'
#
loop_
_entity.id
_entity.type
_entity.pdbx_description
1 polymer ?
#
loop_
_entity_poly.entity_id
_entity_poly.type
_entity_poly.pdbx_seq_one_letter_code
_entity_poly.pdbx_strand_id
1 'polypeptide(L)'
;MTDLATLKTLNEQRWANAKLTPGRTPEFKAPAQKAVTNKARYQSIESRTGVSWIFIAVSHYRESSQNFNKSLAQGDPWNKVSTHVPTGRGPFASFEDAAIDALVNCAPHAARSTDWSIGGMLTLLERYNGMSYANANRPSPYIWSGTDQYKIGKVLVDHGPIEEVVDKQLGCAGLIMTMMKLDPAITFGASPAPGAPAQTFDATWLQNSLNALGATPPLLVDGTFGAATRTALRAFQKSKDGLTANGIANVDTVATIKDALAAAPGA
;
A
#
# COMPACT_ATOMS: atom_id res chain seq x y z
N MET A 1 -25.88 6.79 -1.17
CA MET A 1 -24.49 6.34 -1.41
C MET A 1 -23.62 7.59 -1.43
N THR A 2 -22.56 7.64 -0.64
CA THR A 2 -21.67 8.83 -0.59
C THR A 2 -20.99 9.07 -1.93
N ASP A 3 -21.01 10.32 -2.39
CA ASP A 3 -20.22 10.77 -3.54
C ASP A 3 -18.72 10.83 -3.18
N LEU A 4 -17.87 10.18 -3.98
CA LEU A 4 -16.44 10.04 -3.68
C LEU A 4 -15.67 11.35 -3.84
N ALA A 5 -16.09 12.23 -4.75
CA ALA A 5 -15.46 13.54 -4.92
C ALA A 5 -15.74 14.43 -3.69
N THR A 6 -16.98 14.42 -3.20
CA THR A 6 -17.38 15.12 -1.97
C THR A 6 -16.64 14.56 -0.76
N LEU A 7 -16.53 13.24 -0.62
CA LEU A 7 -15.78 12.61 0.46
C LEU A 7 -14.29 12.98 0.43
N LYS A 8 -13.68 13.03 -0.77
CA LYS A 8 -12.31 13.50 -0.96
C LYS A 8 -12.12 14.93 -0.44
N THR A 9 -12.95 15.86 -0.88
CA THR A 9 -12.90 17.27 -0.42
C THR A 9 -13.05 17.36 1.10
N LEU A 10 -13.98 16.61 1.68
CA LEU A 10 -14.20 16.59 3.13
C LEU A 10 -12.98 16.02 3.89
N ASN A 11 -12.33 14.99 3.34
CA ASN A 11 -11.11 14.43 3.93
C ASN A 11 -9.92 15.39 3.83
N GLU A 12 -9.79 16.15 2.73
CA GLU A 12 -8.76 17.19 2.59
C GLU A 12 -8.97 18.31 3.62
N GLN A 13 -10.21 18.75 3.80
CA GLN A 13 -10.57 19.75 4.81
C GLN A 13 -10.28 19.25 6.23
N ARG A 14 -10.66 18.02 6.57
CA ARG A 14 -10.34 17.42 7.88
C ARG A 14 -8.83 17.31 8.07
N TRP A 15 -8.09 16.86 7.06
CA TRP A 15 -6.64 16.73 7.13
C TRP A 15 -5.95 18.07 7.43
N ALA A 16 -6.33 19.13 6.71
CA ALA A 16 -5.76 20.46 6.88
C ALA A 16 -5.96 21.03 8.29
N ASN A 17 -7.03 20.62 8.98
CA ASN A 17 -7.38 21.09 10.32
C ASN A 17 -7.00 20.11 11.45
N ALA A 18 -6.65 18.87 11.10
CA ALA A 18 -6.47 17.80 12.06
C ALA A 18 -5.24 18.00 12.95
N LYS A 19 -5.43 17.72 14.24
CA LYS A 19 -4.36 17.70 15.24
C LYS A 19 -4.40 16.40 16.01
N LEU A 20 -3.23 15.85 16.34
CA LEU A 20 -3.15 14.74 17.29
C LEU A 20 -3.67 15.22 18.64
N THR A 21 -4.50 14.42 19.30
CA THR A 21 -4.95 14.75 20.65
C THR A 21 -3.77 14.60 21.62
N PRO A 22 -3.53 15.56 22.54
CA PRO A 22 -2.32 15.54 23.39
C PRO A 22 -2.12 14.24 24.16
N GLY A 23 -3.19 13.69 24.74
CA GLY A 23 -3.14 12.44 25.51
C GLY A 23 -2.80 11.21 24.68
N ARG A 24 -3.12 11.20 23.38
CA ARG A 24 -2.88 10.06 22.48
C ARG A 24 -1.65 10.22 21.59
N THR A 25 -1.08 11.42 21.52
CA THR A 25 0.10 11.72 20.69
C THR A 25 1.26 10.74 20.90
N PRO A 26 1.63 10.36 22.14
CA PRO A 26 2.72 9.40 22.36
C PRO A 26 2.45 8.01 21.77
N GLU A 27 1.19 7.59 21.69
CA GLU A 27 0.79 6.25 21.21
C GLU A 27 1.16 6.04 19.73
N PHE A 28 1.20 7.11 18.93
CA PHE A 28 1.53 7.03 17.50
C PHE A 28 3.00 6.76 17.21
N LYS A 29 3.91 7.02 18.16
CA LYS A 29 5.36 6.96 17.90
C LYS A 29 5.83 5.57 17.48
N ALA A 30 5.44 4.54 18.24
CA ALA A 30 5.87 3.16 17.97
C ALA A 30 5.38 2.61 16.62
N PRO A 31 4.08 2.68 16.26
CA PRO A 31 3.63 2.20 14.95
C PRO A 31 4.16 3.06 13.78
N ALA A 32 4.35 4.37 13.97
CA ALA A 32 4.96 5.23 12.94
C ALA A 32 6.42 4.84 12.69
N GLN A 33 7.19 4.61 13.76
CA GLN A 33 8.57 4.15 13.65
C GLN A 33 8.64 2.78 12.96
N LYS A 34 7.75 1.85 13.33
CA LYS A 34 7.67 0.54 12.68
C LYS A 34 7.33 0.65 11.19
N ALA A 35 6.46 1.59 10.80
CA ALA A 35 6.15 1.87 9.40
C ALA A 35 7.41 2.33 8.64
N VAL A 36 8.08 3.38 9.13
CA VAL A 36 9.25 3.99 8.48
C VAL A 36 10.44 3.02 8.43
N THR A 37 10.71 2.29 9.52
CA THR A 37 11.78 1.26 9.54
C THR A 37 11.54 0.15 8.52
N ASN A 38 10.29 -0.16 8.18
CA ASN A 38 9.95 -1.15 7.15
C ASN A 38 9.61 -0.53 5.78
N LYS A 39 9.95 0.75 5.55
CA LYS A 39 9.65 1.47 4.31
C LYS A 39 10.07 0.69 3.06
N ALA A 40 11.30 0.18 3.01
CA ALA A 40 11.79 -0.58 1.86
C ALA A 40 10.92 -1.81 1.54
N ARG A 41 10.37 -2.48 2.56
CA ARG A 41 9.49 -3.62 2.40
C ARG A 41 8.15 -3.20 1.79
N TYR A 42 7.55 -2.13 2.29
CA TYR A 42 6.32 -1.56 1.71
C TYR A 42 6.55 -1.01 0.29
N GLN A 43 7.67 -0.37 0.03
CA GLN A 43 8.04 0.12 -1.30
C GLN A 43 8.19 -1.01 -2.32
N SER A 44 8.58 -2.22 -1.89
CA SER A 44 8.61 -3.39 -2.78
C SER A 44 7.22 -3.84 -3.24
N ILE A 45 6.17 -3.54 -2.45
CA ILE A 45 4.76 -3.78 -2.81
C ILE A 45 4.24 -2.62 -3.65
N GLU A 46 4.57 -1.37 -3.28
CA GLU A 46 4.28 -0.16 -4.06
C GLU A 46 4.79 -0.30 -5.49
N SER A 47 6.04 -0.72 -5.69
CA SER A 47 6.59 -0.93 -7.03
C SER A 47 5.85 -2.01 -7.83
N ARG A 48 5.20 -2.99 -7.17
CA ARG A 48 4.49 -4.09 -7.86
C ARG A 48 3.02 -3.77 -8.12
N THR A 49 2.47 -2.73 -7.50
CA THR A 49 1.02 -2.47 -7.48
C THR A 49 0.63 -1.03 -7.83
N GLY A 50 1.58 -0.10 -7.78
CA GLY A 50 1.29 1.34 -7.85
C GLY A 50 0.63 1.90 -6.58
N VAL A 51 0.39 1.07 -5.55
CA VAL A 51 -0.23 1.51 -4.29
C VAL A 51 0.80 2.18 -3.41
N SER A 52 0.52 3.42 -2.98
CA SER A 52 1.44 4.17 -2.14
C SER A 52 1.89 3.38 -0.91
N TRP A 53 3.20 3.32 -0.65
CA TRP A 53 3.73 2.60 0.51
C TRP A 53 3.18 3.14 1.84
N ILE A 54 2.80 4.41 1.87
CA ILE A 54 2.16 5.07 3.02
C ILE A 54 0.79 4.45 3.28
N PHE A 55 -0.03 4.31 2.23
CA PHE A 55 -1.33 3.64 2.31
C PHE A 55 -1.17 2.23 2.85
N ILE A 56 -0.24 1.45 2.28
CA ILE A 56 0.02 0.06 2.68
C ILE A 56 0.43 -0.02 4.15
N ALA A 57 1.33 0.86 4.60
CA ALA A 57 1.83 0.82 5.96
C ALA A 57 0.75 1.13 7.01
N VAL A 58 -0.14 2.09 6.73
CA VAL A 58 -1.18 2.50 7.69
C VAL A 58 -2.39 1.58 7.68
N SER A 59 -2.79 1.04 6.52
CA SER A 59 -3.82 -0.02 6.50
C SER A 59 -3.30 -1.30 7.16
N HIS A 60 -2.03 -1.67 6.96
CA HIS A 60 -1.43 -2.81 7.67
C HIS A 60 -1.44 -2.66 9.20
N TYR A 61 -1.28 -1.43 9.70
CA TYR A 61 -1.48 -1.16 11.13
C TYR A 61 -2.92 -1.42 11.56
N ARG A 62 -3.90 -0.99 10.77
CA ARG A 62 -5.30 -1.19 11.09
C ARG A 62 -5.73 -2.66 11.03
N GLU A 63 -5.27 -3.40 10.03
CA GLU A 63 -5.67 -4.81 9.85
C GLU A 63 -4.94 -5.78 10.79
N SER A 64 -3.70 -5.47 11.19
CA SER A 64 -2.91 -6.45 11.95
C SER A 64 -1.83 -5.88 12.87
N SER A 65 -1.87 -4.58 13.19
CA SER A 65 -0.80 -3.90 13.97
C SER A 65 0.59 -4.08 13.33
N GLN A 66 0.63 -4.08 11.99
CA GLN A 66 1.82 -4.30 11.18
C GLN A 66 2.48 -5.66 11.46
N ASN A 67 1.69 -6.70 11.68
CA ASN A 67 2.20 -8.05 11.86
C ASN A 67 2.46 -8.70 10.50
N PHE A 68 3.74 -8.78 10.11
CA PHE A 68 4.17 -9.36 8.83
C PHE A 68 3.93 -10.87 8.68
N ASN A 69 3.33 -11.54 9.68
CA ASN A 69 2.82 -12.91 9.55
C ASN A 69 1.34 -12.95 9.16
N LYS A 70 0.69 -11.79 8.98
CA LYS A 70 -0.74 -11.65 8.70
C LYS A 70 -1.01 -10.94 7.37
N SER A 71 -2.10 -11.34 6.70
CA SER A 71 -2.60 -10.76 5.46
C SER A 71 -3.01 -9.30 5.65
N LEU A 72 -2.72 -8.48 4.64
CA LEU A 72 -3.14 -7.09 4.58
C LEU A 72 -4.65 -6.93 4.40
N ALA A 73 -5.37 -7.95 3.90
CA ALA A 73 -6.81 -7.82 3.61
C ALA A 73 -7.71 -7.95 4.86
N GLN A 74 -7.36 -8.83 5.80
CA GLN A 74 -8.25 -9.19 6.90
C GLN A 74 -7.53 -9.65 8.18
N GLY A 75 -6.19 -9.66 8.17
CA GLY A 75 -5.40 -10.00 9.36
C GLY A 75 -5.28 -11.50 9.70
N ASP A 76 -5.72 -12.43 8.84
CA ASP A 76 -5.42 -13.87 9.00
C ASP A 76 -3.95 -14.17 8.70
N PRO A 77 -3.38 -15.30 9.19
CA PRO A 77 -2.08 -15.77 8.75
C PRO A 77 -2.01 -15.92 7.23
N TRP A 78 -1.05 -15.27 6.57
CA TRP A 78 -0.97 -15.31 5.10
C TRP A 78 -0.55 -16.68 4.55
N ASN A 79 0.09 -17.51 5.37
CA ASN A 79 0.54 -18.85 4.99
C ASN A 79 -0.55 -19.92 5.13
N LYS A 80 -1.81 -19.52 5.26
CA LYS A 80 -2.99 -20.38 5.32
C LYS A 80 -4.08 -19.80 4.42
N VAL A 81 -5.07 -20.62 4.09
CA VAL A 81 -6.29 -20.16 3.43
C VAL A 81 -7.06 -19.26 4.40
N SER A 82 -7.47 -18.08 3.96
CA SER A 82 -8.21 -17.12 4.80
C SER A 82 -9.60 -17.61 5.17
N THR A 83 -10.00 -17.32 6.42
CA THR A 83 -11.34 -17.62 6.95
C THR A 83 -12.18 -16.37 7.18
N HIS A 84 -11.55 -15.22 7.39
CA HIS A 84 -12.24 -13.93 7.42
C HIS A 84 -12.39 -13.37 6.00
N VAL A 85 -13.41 -12.54 5.78
CA VAL A 85 -13.68 -11.92 4.48
C VAL A 85 -12.54 -10.94 4.14
N PRO A 86 -11.96 -11.00 2.94
CA PRO A 86 -12.23 -11.92 1.83
C PRO A 86 -11.74 -13.36 2.12
N THR A 87 -12.66 -14.32 2.09
CA THR A 87 -12.39 -15.74 2.41
C THR A 87 -11.75 -16.46 1.23
N GLY A 88 -11.07 -17.59 1.49
CA GLY A 88 -10.53 -18.44 0.43
C GLY A 88 -9.27 -17.90 -0.27
N ARG A 89 -8.59 -16.92 0.31
CA ARG A 89 -7.35 -16.32 -0.22
C ARG A 89 -6.14 -17.07 0.29
N GLY A 90 -5.08 -17.14 -0.50
CA GLY A 90 -3.84 -17.85 -0.15
C GLY A 90 -3.98 -19.37 -0.19
N PRO A 91 -3.06 -20.13 0.45
CA PRO A 91 -1.88 -19.63 1.17
C PRO A 91 -0.89 -18.92 0.25
N PHE A 92 -0.21 -17.92 0.77
CA PHE A 92 0.83 -17.17 0.07
C PHE A 92 2.22 -17.61 0.50
N ALA A 93 3.24 -17.26 -0.30
CA ALA A 93 4.65 -17.54 0.01
C ALA A 93 5.30 -16.46 0.91
N SER A 94 4.70 -15.27 0.98
CA SER A 94 5.21 -14.13 1.73
C SER A 94 4.10 -13.15 2.10
N PHE A 95 4.39 -12.23 3.03
CA PHE A 95 3.54 -11.08 3.30
C PHE A 95 3.33 -10.22 2.05
N GLU A 96 4.39 -10.01 1.27
CA GLU A 96 4.37 -9.18 0.07
C GLU A 96 3.40 -9.74 -0.97
N ASP A 97 3.39 -11.06 -1.18
CA ASP A 97 2.46 -11.69 -2.12
C ASP A 97 1.01 -11.63 -1.61
N ALA A 98 0.79 -11.81 -0.31
CA ALA A 98 -0.52 -11.63 0.31
C ALA A 98 -1.01 -10.17 0.23
N ALA A 99 -0.13 -9.20 0.43
CA ALA A 99 -0.45 -7.79 0.32
C ALA A 99 -0.81 -7.40 -1.11
N ILE A 100 -0.10 -7.90 -2.12
CA ILE A 100 -0.42 -7.66 -3.53
C ILE A 100 -1.78 -8.25 -3.88
N ASP A 101 -2.01 -9.49 -3.45
CA ASP A 101 -3.28 -10.15 -3.63
C ASP A 101 -4.45 -9.34 -3.05
N ALA A 102 -4.28 -8.84 -1.82
CA ALA A 102 -5.24 -7.97 -1.14
C ALA A 102 -5.48 -6.64 -1.89
N LEU A 103 -4.42 -6.01 -2.39
CA LEU A 103 -4.51 -4.69 -3.03
C LEU A 103 -5.07 -4.75 -4.45
N VAL A 104 -4.83 -5.85 -5.17
CA VAL A 104 -5.20 -6.00 -6.58
C VAL A 104 -6.58 -6.64 -6.72
N ASN A 105 -6.83 -7.78 -6.06
CA ASN A 105 -8.02 -8.58 -6.36
C ASN A 105 -9.11 -8.54 -5.27
N CYS A 106 -8.86 -7.93 -4.11
CA CYS A 106 -9.89 -7.72 -3.10
C CYS A 106 -10.45 -6.30 -3.20
N ALA A 107 -11.74 -6.13 -2.90
CA ALA A 107 -12.33 -4.79 -2.79
C ALA A 107 -11.56 -3.98 -1.73
N PRO A 108 -11.32 -2.67 -1.95
CA PRO A 108 -11.83 -1.83 -3.03
C PRO A 108 -10.96 -1.83 -4.31
N HIS A 109 -10.05 -2.80 -4.47
CA HIS A 109 -9.06 -2.88 -5.55
C HIS A 109 -8.14 -1.66 -5.55
N ALA A 110 -7.46 -1.43 -4.43
CA ALA A 110 -6.60 -0.27 -4.20
C ALA A 110 -5.57 -0.03 -5.31
N ALA A 111 -5.06 -1.10 -5.95
CA ALA A 111 -4.13 -1.00 -7.09
C ALA A 111 -4.71 -0.32 -8.34
N ARG A 112 -6.04 -0.09 -8.39
CA ARG A 112 -6.69 0.67 -9.47
C ARG A 112 -6.74 2.18 -9.18
N SER A 113 -6.33 2.62 -7.99
CA SER A 113 -6.31 4.04 -7.64
C SER A 113 -5.10 4.74 -8.25
N THR A 114 -5.35 5.89 -8.88
CA THR A 114 -4.30 6.77 -9.41
C THR A 114 -4.13 8.04 -8.59
N ASP A 115 -5.05 8.33 -7.66
CA ASP A 115 -5.01 9.53 -6.82
C ASP A 115 -4.38 9.23 -5.46
N TRP A 116 -3.10 9.58 -5.33
CA TRP A 116 -2.34 9.51 -4.09
C TRP A 116 -2.16 10.88 -3.42
N SER A 117 -3.00 11.87 -3.77
CA SER A 117 -3.14 13.06 -2.91
C SER A 117 -3.60 12.63 -1.52
N ILE A 118 -3.41 13.48 -0.52
CA ILE A 118 -3.87 13.16 0.83
C ILE A 118 -5.39 12.90 0.88
N GLY A 119 -6.18 13.66 0.12
CA GLY A 119 -7.61 13.45 -0.03
C GLY A 119 -7.96 12.11 -0.67
N GLY A 120 -7.29 11.77 -1.77
CA GLY A 120 -7.46 10.50 -2.47
C GLY A 120 -7.10 9.31 -1.60
N MET A 121 -5.96 9.38 -0.90
CA MET A 121 -5.48 8.34 -0.01
C MET A 121 -6.42 8.10 1.18
N LEU A 122 -6.85 9.17 1.87
CA LEU A 122 -7.78 9.05 3.00
C LEU A 122 -9.15 8.52 2.52
N THR A 123 -9.62 8.93 1.35
CA THR A 123 -10.84 8.40 0.74
C THR A 123 -10.72 6.92 0.40
N LEU A 124 -9.56 6.48 -0.12
CA LEU A 124 -9.34 5.07 -0.38
C LEU A 124 -9.24 4.25 0.91
N LEU A 125 -8.65 4.79 1.98
CA LEU A 125 -8.62 4.14 3.29
C LEU A 125 -10.02 3.97 3.89
N GLU A 126 -10.90 4.96 3.69
CA GLU A 126 -12.32 4.83 4.07
C GLU A 126 -12.97 3.66 3.33
N ARG A 127 -12.73 3.54 2.02
CA ARG A 127 -13.24 2.44 1.20
C ARG A 127 -12.62 1.09 1.58
N TYR A 128 -11.36 1.08 2.00
CA TYR A 128 -10.64 -0.11 2.43
C TYR A 128 -11.25 -0.70 3.70
N ASN A 129 -11.57 0.17 4.66
CA ASN A 129 -12.28 -0.20 5.87
C ASN A 129 -13.76 -0.54 5.63
N GLY A 130 -14.44 0.26 4.80
CA GLY A 130 -15.89 0.21 4.58
C GLY A 130 -16.56 1.56 4.79
N MET A 131 -17.62 1.81 4.01
CA MET A 131 -18.22 3.14 3.80
C MET A 131 -19.28 3.56 4.85
N SER A 132 -19.46 2.83 5.94
CA SER A 132 -20.54 3.10 6.91
C SER A 132 -20.46 4.52 7.50
N TYR A 133 -19.27 5.00 7.86
CA TYR A 133 -19.11 6.34 8.45
C TYR A 133 -19.27 7.44 7.41
N ALA A 134 -18.68 7.28 6.23
CA ALA A 134 -18.90 8.19 5.11
C ALA A 134 -20.39 8.32 4.73
N ASN A 135 -21.13 7.21 4.69
CA ASN A 135 -22.58 7.21 4.40
C ASN A 135 -23.39 7.89 5.53
N ALA A 136 -22.89 7.85 6.76
CA ALA A 136 -23.48 8.54 7.91
C ALA A 136 -22.97 9.99 8.09
N ASN A 137 -22.15 10.50 7.16
CA ASN A 137 -21.46 11.78 7.27
C ASN A 137 -20.67 11.95 8.60
N ARG A 138 -20.08 10.86 9.10
CA ARG A 138 -19.27 10.84 10.33
C ARG A 138 -17.78 10.61 10.00
N PRO A 139 -16.85 11.21 10.76
CA PRO A 139 -15.44 10.86 10.67
C PRO A 139 -15.23 9.41 11.11
N SER A 140 -14.64 8.59 10.23
CA SER A 140 -14.34 7.20 10.56
C SER A 140 -13.25 7.11 11.63
N PRO A 141 -13.43 6.28 12.68
CA PRO A 141 -12.34 5.94 13.59
C PRO A 141 -11.18 5.25 12.88
N TYR A 142 -11.41 4.58 11.74
CA TYR A 142 -10.36 3.96 10.93
C TYR A 142 -9.32 4.96 10.48
N ILE A 143 -9.78 6.14 10.11
CA ILE A 143 -8.94 7.23 9.63
C ILE A 143 -8.52 8.16 10.76
N TRP A 144 -9.47 8.58 11.59
CA TRP A 144 -9.32 9.78 12.42
C TRP A 144 -9.13 9.51 13.91
N SER A 145 -9.23 8.26 14.39
CA SER A 145 -9.06 7.98 15.82
C SER A 145 -7.70 8.46 16.34
N GLY A 146 -7.69 9.14 17.49
CA GLY A 146 -6.51 9.76 18.07
C GLY A 146 -6.23 11.19 17.60
N THR A 147 -7.01 11.69 16.65
CA THR A 147 -7.02 13.11 16.23
C THR A 147 -8.24 13.84 16.79
N ASP A 148 -8.21 15.17 16.74
CA ASP A 148 -9.35 16.03 17.11
C ASP A 148 -10.52 15.97 16.11
N GLN A 149 -10.35 15.31 14.95
CA GLN A 149 -11.40 15.08 13.98
C GLN A 149 -12.33 13.90 14.36
N TYR A 150 -11.97 13.11 15.37
CA TYR A 150 -12.78 11.99 15.85
C TYR A 150 -13.02 12.12 17.35
N LYS A 151 -14.28 11.96 17.75
CA LYS A 151 -14.68 11.95 19.17
C LYS A 151 -15.13 10.57 19.61
N ILE A 152 -16.09 9.99 18.89
CA ILE A 152 -16.76 8.73 19.25
C ILE A 152 -17.47 8.16 18.01
N GLY A 153 -17.80 6.87 18.06
CA GLY A 153 -18.50 6.18 16.99
C GLY A 153 -17.65 5.01 16.50
N LYS A 154 -18.14 3.78 16.63
CA LYS A 154 -17.47 2.60 16.10
C LYS A 154 -18.50 1.52 15.74
N VAL A 155 -18.30 0.90 14.58
CA VAL A 155 -18.98 -0.35 14.19
C VAL A 155 -18.26 -1.50 14.90
N LEU A 156 -18.96 -2.22 15.79
CA LEU A 156 -18.38 -3.32 16.57
C LEU A 156 -18.51 -4.69 15.88
N VAL A 157 -19.52 -4.84 15.03
CA VAL A 157 -19.82 -6.05 14.26
C VAL A 157 -19.93 -5.66 12.80
N ASP A 158 -19.36 -6.47 11.91
CA ASP A 158 -19.40 -6.22 10.47
C ASP A 158 -20.83 -5.92 9.99
N HIS A 159 -20.96 -4.82 9.23
CA HIS A 159 -22.24 -4.27 8.75
C HIS A 159 -23.24 -3.84 9.83
N GLY A 160 -22.84 -3.80 11.10
CA GLY A 160 -23.64 -3.31 12.23
C GLY A 160 -23.76 -1.78 12.29
N PRO A 161 -24.55 -1.25 13.25
CA PRO A 161 -24.70 0.18 13.46
C PRO A 161 -23.40 0.84 13.95
N ILE A 162 -23.33 2.16 13.83
CA ILE A 162 -22.28 2.96 14.48
C ILE A 162 -22.68 3.17 15.93
N GLU A 163 -22.02 2.47 16.85
CA GLU A 163 -22.26 2.55 18.28
C GLU A 163 -21.44 3.67 18.92
N GLU A 164 -21.91 4.24 20.02
CA GLU A 164 -21.22 5.30 20.78
C GLU A 164 -20.05 4.75 21.61
N VAL A 165 -19.11 4.12 20.92
CA VAL A 165 -17.88 3.57 21.49
C VAL A 165 -16.69 4.29 20.87
N VAL A 166 -15.70 4.63 21.71
CA VAL A 166 -14.44 5.20 21.25
C VAL A 166 -13.53 4.10 20.73
N ASP A 167 -13.08 4.21 19.48
CA ASP A 167 -12.06 3.31 18.95
C ASP A 167 -10.70 3.61 19.58
N LYS A 168 -10.21 2.69 20.42
CA LYS A 168 -8.89 2.80 21.02
C LYS A 168 -7.77 2.52 20.01
N GLN A 169 -8.04 1.85 18.89
CA GLN A 169 -7.02 1.69 17.85
C GLN A 169 -6.75 3.04 17.17
N LEU A 170 -5.48 3.34 16.88
CA LEU A 170 -5.08 4.61 16.27
C LEU A 170 -5.57 4.72 14.82
N GLY A 171 -5.97 5.91 14.41
CA GLY A 171 -6.41 6.20 13.05
C GLY A 171 -5.24 6.38 12.08
N CYS A 172 -5.47 6.06 10.80
CA CYS A 172 -4.47 6.23 9.75
C CYS A 172 -3.94 7.66 9.63
N ALA A 173 -4.79 8.69 9.72
CA ALA A 173 -4.36 10.09 9.55
C ALA A 173 -3.31 10.51 10.58
N GLY A 174 -3.55 10.20 11.87
CA GLY A 174 -2.59 10.52 12.92
C GLY A 174 -1.28 9.72 12.78
N LEU A 175 -1.36 8.51 12.24
CA LEU A 175 -0.20 7.69 11.93
C LEU A 175 0.62 8.31 10.79
N ILE A 176 -0.03 8.76 9.70
CA ILE A 176 0.63 9.49 8.59
C ILE A 176 1.31 10.76 9.12
N MET A 177 0.63 11.58 9.93
CA MET A 177 1.21 12.81 10.51
C MET A 177 2.47 12.51 11.31
N THR A 178 2.49 11.42 12.06
CA THR A 178 3.65 11.03 12.86
C THR A 178 4.75 10.44 11.97
N MET A 179 4.41 9.68 10.93
CA MET A 179 5.36 9.21 9.92
C MET A 179 6.05 10.38 9.21
N MET A 180 5.33 11.43 8.82
CA MET A 180 5.91 12.63 8.19
C MET A 180 6.93 13.35 9.09
N LYS A 181 6.74 13.31 10.41
CA LYS A 181 7.73 13.86 11.36
C LYS A 181 9.00 13.00 11.44
N LEU A 182 8.89 11.69 11.21
CA LEU A 182 10.00 10.74 11.26
C LEU A 182 10.74 10.62 9.93
N ASP A 183 10.02 10.78 8.82
CA ASP A 183 10.53 10.74 7.44
C ASP A 183 10.01 11.96 6.68
N PRO A 184 10.77 13.08 6.67
CA PRO A 184 10.39 14.31 5.98
C PRO A 184 10.28 14.18 4.46
N ALA A 185 10.73 13.07 3.86
CA ALA A 185 10.51 12.79 2.44
C ALA A 185 9.06 12.39 2.15
N ILE A 186 8.25 12.10 3.18
CA ILE A 186 6.81 11.93 3.04
C ILE A 186 6.18 13.30 2.89
N THR A 187 5.81 13.63 1.66
CA THR A 187 5.13 14.87 1.32
C THR A 187 3.89 14.58 0.49
N PHE A 188 2.80 15.30 0.77
CA PHE A 188 1.62 15.32 -0.09
C PHE A 188 1.56 16.70 -0.73
N GLY A 189 1.85 16.80 -2.03
CA GLY A 189 1.65 18.03 -2.79
C GLY A 189 0.16 18.32 -3.00
N ALA A 190 -0.17 19.53 -3.44
CA ALA A 190 -1.43 19.73 -4.18
C ALA A 190 -1.43 18.73 -5.35
N SER A 191 -2.57 18.07 -5.62
CA SER A 191 -2.68 16.98 -6.60
C SER A 191 -1.77 17.21 -7.81
N PRO A 192 -0.88 16.27 -8.17
CA PRO A 192 -0.30 16.34 -9.50
C PRO A 192 -1.47 16.32 -10.49
N ALA A 193 -1.45 17.22 -11.47
CA ALA A 193 -2.28 17.09 -12.66
C ALA A 193 -2.15 15.64 -13.20
N PRO A 194 -3.18 15.05 -13.82
CA PRO A 194 -3.11 13.68 -14.33
C PRO A 194 -1.88 13.55 -15.24
N GLY A 195 -0.83 12.94 -14.71
CA GLY A 195 0.53 13.13 -15.19
C GLY A 195 1.34 11.88 -14.93
N ALA A 196 1.41 11.07 -15.98
CA ALA A 196 2.07 9.79 -16.14
C ALA A 196 1.42 8.61 -15.38
N PRO A 197 1.03 7.52 -16.06
CA PRO A 197 0.74 6.27 -15.38
C PRO A 197 1.98 5.88 -14.57
N ALA A 198 1.80 5.53 -13.29
CA ALA A 198 2.76 4.68 -12.61
C ALA A 198 3.00 3.49 -13.54
N GLN A 199 4.24 3.35 -14.03
CA GLN A 199 4.57 2.39 -15.08
C GLN A 199 4.06 1.03 -14.62
N THR A 200 2.97 0.56 -15.22
CA THR A 200 2.44 -0.78 -14.96
C THR A 200 3.53 -1.73 -15.39
N PHE A 201 4.19 -2.38 -14.43
CA PHE A 201 5.20 -3.36 -14.74
C PHE A 201 4.49 -4.54 -15.39
N ASP A 202 4.60 -4.62 -16.71
CA ASP A 202 4.23 -5.82 -17.43
C ASP A 202 5.26 -6.90 -17.09
N ALA A 203 4.86 -7.82 -16.20
CA ALA A 203 5.70 -8.93 -15.78
C ALA A 203 6.08 -9.85 -16.97
N THR A 204 5.22 -9.92 -17.99
CA THR A 204 5.51 -10.64 -19.24
C THR A 204 6.67 -9.98 -19.97
N TRP A 205 6.62 -8.65 -20.14
CA TRP A 205 7.73 -7.87 -20.69
C TRP A 205 9.01 -8.07 -19.89
N LEU A 206 8.94 -8.04 -18.56
CA LEU A 206 10.11 -8.21 -17.71
C LEU A 206 10.73 -9.60 -17.85
N GLN A 207 9.91 -10.65 -17.85
CA GLN A 207 10.36 -12.03 -18.03
C GLN A 207 11.02 -12.24 -19.40
N ASN A 208 10.38 -11.75 -20.47
CA ASN A 208 10.94 -11.77 -21.81
C ASN A 208 12.28 -11.02 -21.87
N SER A 209 12.34 -9.84 -21.28
CA SER A 209 13.54 -8.99 -21.27
C SER A 209 14.70 -9.67 -20.53
N LEU A 210 14.44 -10.23 -19.34
CA LEU A 210 15.46 -10.93 -18.57
C LEU A 210 15.94 -12.20 -19.28
N ASN A 211 15.05 -12.94 -19.96
CA ASN A 211 15.43 -14.08 -20.78
C ASN A 211 16.33 -13.67 -21.96
N ALA A 212 15.95 -12.61 -22.68
CA ALA A 212 16.77 -12.07 -23.77
C ALA A 212 18.15 -11.59 -23.27
N LEU A 213 18.23 -11.13 -22.02
CA LEU A 213 19.46 -10.70 -21.36
C LEU A 213 20.22 -11.84 -20.64
N GLY A 214 19.82 -13.10 -20.86
CA GLY A 214 20.57 -14.27 -20.40
C GLY A 214 20.21 -14.80 -19.00
N ALA A 215 18.99 -14.56 -18.51
CA ALA A 215 18.52 -15.15 -17.25
C ALA A 215 18.73 -16.67 -17.23
N THR A 216 19.40 -17.17 -16.19
CA THR A 216 19.73 -18.59 -16.03
C THR A 216 19.25 -19.09 -14.65
N PRO A 217 18.34 -20.08 -14.59
CA PRO A 217 17.64 -20.70 -15.72
C PRO A 217 16.69 -19.71 -16.42
N PRO A 218 16.32 -19.95 -17.70
CA PRO A 218 15.30 -19.16 -18.37
C PRO A 218 14.00 -19.15 -17.58
N LEU A 219 13.37 -17.99 -17.48
CA LEU A 219 12.09 -17.78 -16.83
C LEU A 219 10.95 -18.33 -17.70
N LEU A 220 9.98 -18.98 -17.06
CA LEU A 220 8.67 -19.17 -17.67
C LEU A 220 8.00 -17.79 -17.82
N VAL A 221 7.51 -17.50 -19.02
CA VAL A 221 6.81 -16.24 -19.31
C VAL A 221 5.32 -16.45 -19.02
N ASP A 222 4.95 -16.30 -17.75
CA ASP A 222 3.60 -16.52 -17.22
C ASP A 222 2.91 -15.23 -16.76
N GLY A 223 3.55 -14.07 -16.96
CA GLY A 223 3.04 -12.78 -16.51
C GLY A 223 3.01 -12.64 -14.98
N THR A 224 3.66 -13.54 -14.24
CA THR A 224 3.70 -13.55 -12.77
C THR A 224 5.10 -13.14 -12.28
N PHE A 225 5.17 -12.03 -11.55
CA PHE A 225 6.39 -11.65 -10.84
C PHE A 225 6.55 -12.51 -9.57
N GLY A 226 6.99 -13.75 -9.75
CA GLY A 226 7.28 -14.73 -8.69
C GLY A 226 8.75 -14.77 -8.27
N ALA A 227 9.10 -15.76 -7.46
CA ALA A 227 10.45 -15.93 -6.91
C ALA A 227 11.54 -16.10 -7.99
N ALA A 228 11.23 -16.82 -9.07
CA ALA A 228 12.14 -17.00 -10.21
C ALA A 228 12.44 -15.66 -10.90
N THR A 229 11.40 -14.90 -11.28
CA THR A 229 11.53 -13.57 -11.88
C THR A 229 12.31 -12.61 -10.99
N ARG A 230 12.07 -12.64 -9.67
CA ARG A 230 12.81 -11.83 -8.70
C ARG A 230 14.29 -12.20 -8.64
N THR A 231 14.60 -13.50 -8.68
CA THR A 231 15.97 -14.00 -8.62
C THR A 231 16.75 -13.60 -9.87
N ALA A 232 16.16 -13.79 -11.05
CA ALA A 232 16.73 -13.33 -12.31
C ALA A 232 16.94 -11.81 -12.34
N LEU A 233 15.98 -11.04 -11.82
CA LEU A 233 16.12 -9.59 -11.75
C LEU A 233 17.26 -9.15 -10.81
N ARG A 234 17.42 -9.80 -9.66
CA ARG A 234 18.57 -9.55 -8.76
C ARG A 234 19.89 -9.84 -9.43
N ALA A 235 19.95 -10.94 -10.19
CA ALA A 235 21.14 -11.30 -10.94
C ALA A 235 21.48 -10.24 -12.01
N PHE A 236 20.47 -9.77 -12.75
CA PHE A 236 20.64 -8.67 -13.71
C PHE A 236 21.09 -7.37 -13.02
N GLN A 237 20.43 -6.96 -11.93
CA GLN A 237 20.81 -5.76 -11.20
C GLN A 237 22.25 -5.84 -10.66
N LYS A 238 22.66 -7.02 -10.18
CA LYS A 238 24.03 -7.25 -9.72
C LYS A 238 25.06 -7.15 -10.86
N SER A 239 24.66 -7.38 -12.11
CA SER A 239 25.56 -7.29 -13.27
C SER A 239 25.67 -5.87 -13.85
N LYS A 240 25.00 -4.89 -13.27
CA LYS A 240 25.00 -3.50 -13.73
C LYS A 240 25.50 -2.56 -12.63
N ASP A 241 26.41 -1.66 -13.02
CA ASP A 241 26.85 -0.60 -12.13
C ASP A 241 25.70 0.39 -11.86
N GLY A 242 25.61 0.89 -10.63
CA GLY A 242 24.58 1.86 -10.23
C GLY A 242 23.22 1.27 -9.85
N LEU A 243 23.00 -0.04 -10.03
CA LEU A 243 21.79 -0.71 -9.55
C LEU A 243 22.01 -1.41 -8.20
N THR A 244 20.99 -1.34 -7.34
CA THR A 244 20.94 -2.16 -6.12
C THR A 244 20.27 -3.50 -6.44
N ALA A 245 20.93 -4.62 -6.15
CA ALA A 245 20.44 -5.99 -6.40
C ALA A 245 19.33 -6.44 -5.42
N ASN A 246 18.25 -5.68 -5.32
CA ASN A 246 17.13 -5.91 -4.39
C ASN A 246 15.99 -6.74 -4.99
N GLY A 247 15.97 -6.92 -6.32
CA GLY A 247 14.93 -7.67 -7.04
C GLY A 247 13.65 -6.87 -7.21
N ILE A 248 13.78 -5.54 -7.27
CA ILE A 248 12.69 -4.59 -7.51
C ILE A 248 12.93 -3.95 -8.87
N ALA A 249 12.00 -4.14 -9.81
CA ALA A 249 12.04 -3.40 -11.07
C ALA A 249 11.54 -1.99 -10.78
N ASN A 250 12.42 -1.06 -10.41
CA ASN A 250 12.08 0.36 -10.34
C ASN A 250 12.35 1.04 -11.69
N VAL A 251 12.12 2.35 -11.78
CA VAL A 251 12.34 3.11 -13.02
C VAL A 251 13.78 2.99 -13.53
N ASP A 252 14.78 3.04 -12.64
CA ASP A 252 16.20 2.92 -13.02
C ASP A 252 16.53 1.52 -13.52
N THR A 253 16.00 0.48 -12.86
CA THR A 253 16.17 -0.91 -13.28
C THR A 253 15.53 -1.14 -14.66
N VAL A 254 14.32 -0.62 -14.89
CA VAL A 254 13.63 -0.74 -16.18
C VAL A 254 14.34 0.03 -17.28
N ALA A 255 14.81 1.25 -17.01
CA ALA A 255 15.63 2.02 -17.96
C ALA A 255 16.89 1.23 -18.33
N THR A 256 17.60 0.71 -17.35
CA THR A 256 18.82 -0.07 -17.56
C THR A 256 18.56 -1.37 -18.34
N ILE A 257 17.41 -2.02 -18.14
CA ILE A 257 16.99 -3.18 -18.94
C ILE A 257 16.77 -2.78 -20.40
N LYS A 258 16.06 -1.67 -20.66
CA LYS A 258 15.82 -1.18 -22.02
C LYS A 258 17.13 -0.83 -22.73
N ASP A 259 18.04 -0.15 -22.04
CA ASP A 259 19.35 0.20 -22.58
C ASP A 259 20.18 -1.05 -22.88
N ALA A 260 20.14 -2.04 -21.98
CA ALA A 260 20.84 -3.31 -22.19
C ALA A 260 20.27 -4.11 -23.37
N LEU A 261 18.95 -4.10 -23.57
CA LEU A 261 18.30 -4.73 -24.74
C LEU A 261 18.68 -4.02 -26.04
N ALA A 262 18.74 -2.69 -26.03
CA ALA A 262 19.16 -1.91 -27.20
C ALA A 262 20.63 -2.12 -27.56
N ALA A 263 21.48 -2.42 -26.57
CA ALA A 263 22.90 -2.68 -26.74
C ALA A 263 23.24 -4.15 -27.09
N ALA A 264 22.27 -5.08 -26.97
CA ALA A 264 22.48 -6.47 -27.34
C ALA A 264 22.50 -6.62 -28.87
N PRO A 265 23.56 -7.20 -29.46
CA PRO A 265 23.62 -7.39 -30.91
C PRO A 265 22.61 -8.45 -31.36
N GLY A 266 21.54 -8.02 -32.03
CA GLY A 266 20.63 -8.85 -32.84
C GLY A 266 19.82 -9.91 -32.07
N ALA A 267 18.58 -9.56 -31.70
CA ALA A 267 17.50 -10.53 -31.59
C ALA A 267 17.03 -10.98 -32.99
#